data_AF-A0A9Q0GW34-F1
#
_entry.id   AF-A0A9Q0GW34-F1
#
_cell.length_a   1.000
_cell.length_b   1.000
_cell.length_c   1.000
_cell.angle_alpha   90.00
_cell.angle_beta   90.00
_cell.angle_gamma   90.00
#
_symmetry.space_group_name_H-M   'P 1'
#
loop_
_entity.id
_entity.type
_entity.pdbx_description
1 polymer ?
#
loop_
_entity_poly.entity_id
_entity_poly.type
_entity_poly.pdbx_seq_one_letter_code
_entity_poly.pdbx_strand_id
1 'polypeptide(L)'
;MILAVLKDAEIRQEKDKLISLWLKRLKDLAYEVDNVLDEFSFEWLILTQQSNSISSKMAHKIKDINEKIDKIEKDMKMFNFKVGDVNDHFKNDLDRETNARLDNSQIFGREKEKSMLIDTLIGSSNKEFLSVIPIVGIGSLGKITLAKTVYNDESIIAYFDKRTWICMSDNFSVSRLIK
;
A
#
# COMPACT_ATOMS: atom_id res chain seq x y z
N MET A 1 -9.28 12.84 -15.43
CA MET A 1 -9.66 14.25 -15.21
C MET A 1 -9.46 14.67 -13.75
N ILE A 2 -9.98 13.91 -12.78
CA ILE A 2 -9.81 14.19 -11.33
C ILE A 2 -8.33 14.28 -10.90
N LEU A 3 -7.48 13.35 -11.35
CA LEU A 3 -6.04 13.37 -11.02
C LEU A 3 -5.34 14.68 -11.41
N ALA A 4 -5.78 15.31 -12.51
CA ALA A 4 -5.14 16.52 -13.03
C ALA A 4 -5.37 17.76 -12.16
N VAL A 5 -6.31 17.70 -11.22
CA VAL A 5 -6.65 18.83 -10.34
C VAL A 5 -6.22 18.61 -8.89
N LEU A 6 -5.71 17.42 -8.54
CA LEU A 6 -5.39 17.06 -7.16
C LEU A 6 -4.37 18.00 -6.53
N LYS A 7 -3.28 18.33 -7.24
CA LYS A 7 -2.26 19.26 -6.75
C LYS A 7 -2.84 20.63 -6.36
N ASP A 8 -3.69 21.21 -7.21
CA ASP A 8 -4.32 22.50 -6.93
C ASP A 8 -5.32 22.39 -5.76
N ALA A 9 -6.09 21.30 -5.72
CA ALA A 9 -7.03 21.04 -4.64
C ALA A 9 -6.33 20.90 -3.28
N GLU A 10 -5.24 20.13 -3.20
CA GLU A 10 -4.47 19.92 -1.98
C GLU A 10 -3.87 21.23 -1.43
N ILE A 11 -3.37 22.10 -2.29
CA ILE A 11 -2.84 23.41 -1.90
C ILE A 11 -3.98 24.31 -1.37
N ARG A 12 -5.17 24.24 -1.97
CA ARG A 12 -6.29 25.14 -1.66
C ARG A 12 -7.12 24.67 -0.46
N GLN A 13 -7.06 23.40 -0.09
CA GLN A 13 -7.93 22.83 0.95
C GLN A 13 -7.77 23.49 2.33
N GLU A 14 -6.59 24.04 2.63
CA GLU A 14 -6.34 24.72 3.91
C GLU A 14 -7.19 25.99 4.07
N LYS A 15 -7.52 26.64 2.95
CA LYS A 15 -8.23 27.93 2.91
C LYS A 15 -9.70 27.78 2.52
N ASP A 16 -10.05 26.72 1.81
CA ASP A 16 -11.39 26.47 1.31
C ASP A 16 -11.98 25.18 1.88
N LYS A 17 -12.94 25.33 2.79
CA LYS A 17 -13.62 24.21 3.45
C LYS A 17 -14.40 23.33 2.47
N LEU A 18 -14.92 23.88 1.38
CA LEU A 18 -15.67 23.09 0.38
C LEU A 18 -14.73 22.21 -0.42
N ILE A 19 -13.55 22.71 -0.78
CA ILE A 19 -12.49 21.93 -1.42
C ILE A 19 -11.98 20.84 -0.46
N SER A 20 -11.78 21.15 0.82
CA SER A 20 -11.40 20.16 1.83
C SER A 20 -12.45 19.05 1.99
N LEU A 21 -13.74 19.40 2.02
CA LEU A 21 -14.83 18.42 2.08
C LEU A 21 -14.89 17.57 0.80
N TRP A 22 -14.69 18.17 -0.37
CA TRP A 22 -14.63 17.47 -1.64
C TRP A 22 -13.46 16.47 -1.69
N LEU A 23 -12.26 16.88 -1.29
CA LEU A 23 -11.09 15.97 -1.19
C LEU A 23 -11.32 14.85 -0.19
N LYS A 24 -11.94 15.13 0.95
CA LYS A 24 -12.30 14.10 1.93
C LYS A 24 -13.21 13.04 1.31
N ARG A 25 -14.29 13.47 0.63
CA ARG A 25 -15.21 12.56 -0.06
C ARG A 25 -14.53 11.73 -1.14
N LEU A 26 -13.59 12.34 -1.88
CA LEU A 26 -12.78 11.63 -2.87
C LEU A 26 -11.89 10.57 -2.22
N LYS A 27 -11.24 10.90 -1.10
CA LYS A 27 -10.40 9.97 -0.35
C LYS A 27 -11.21 8.81 0.23
N ASP A 28 -12.37 9.11 0.83
CA ASP A 28 -13.28 8.10 1.38
C ASP A 28 -13.76 7.14 0.28
N LEU A 29 -14.07 7.65 -0.91
CA LEU A 29 -14.45 6.82 -2.06
C LEU A 29 -13.29 5.96 -2.56
N ALA A 30 -12.05 6.47 -2.58
CA ALA A 30 -10.89 5.68 -2.98
C ALA A 30 -10.70 4.45 -2.07
N TYR A 31 -10.85 4.61 -0.76
CA TYR A 31 -10.83 3.47 0.17
C TYR A 31 -11.96 2.47 -0.09
N GLU A 32 -13.16 2.94 -0.42
CA GLU A 32 -14.27 2.07 -0.79
C GLU A 32 -13.96 1.27 -2.07
N VAL A 33 -13.36 1.92 -3.07
CA VAL A 33 -12.91 1.27 -4.31
C VAL A 33 -11.87 0.19 -4.02
N ASP A 34 -10.84 0.49 -3.22
CA ASP A 34 -9.79 -0.48 -2.87
C ASP A 34 -10.40 -1.72 -2.19
N ASN A 35 -11.31 -1.52 -1.23
CA ASN A 35 -12.01 -2.62 -0.56
C ASN A 35 -12.80 -3.49 -1.55
N VAL A 36 -13.47 -2.87 -2.53
CA VAL A 36 -14.23 -3.60 -3.56
C VAL A 36 -13.31 -4.34 -4.52
N LEU A 37 -12.14 -3.77 -4.86
CA LEU A 37 -11.13 -4.43 -5.68
C LEU A 37 -10.48 -5.62 -4.97
N ASP A 38 -10.23 -5.51 -3.66
CA ASP A 38 -9.73 -6.62 -2.85
C ASP A 38 -10.75 -7.76 -2.78
N GLU A 39 -12.03 -7.44 -2.54
CA GLU A 39 -13.11 -8.42 -2.54
C GLU A 39 -13.29 -9.06 -3.92
N PHE A 40 -13.22 -8.28 -5.00
CA PHE A 40 -13.27 -8.81 -6.36
C PHE A 40 -12.10 -9.74 -6.66
N SER A 41 -10.89 -9.37 -6.25
CA SER A 41 -9.69 -10.19 -6.43
C SER A 41 -9.80 -11.50 -5.65
N PHE A 42 -10.36 -11.44 -4.45
CA PHE A 42 -10.64 -12.61 -3.62
C PHE A 42 -11.72 -13.51 -4.23
N GLU A 43 -12.86 -12.95 -4.68
CA GLU A 43 -13.90 -13.69 -5.39
C GLU A 43 -13.33 -14.35 -6.65
N TRP A 44 -12.55 -13.61 -7.44
CA TRP A 44 -11.90 -14.12 -8.64
C TRP A 44 -10.99 -15.31 -8.32
N LEU A 45 -10.15 -15.19 -7.29
CA LEU A 45 -9.23 -16.25 -6.85
C LEU A 45 -9.98 -17.53 -6.47
N ILE A 46 -11.08 -17.42 -5.72
CA ILE A 46 -11.93 -18.56 -5.32
C ILE A 46 -12.67 -19.17 -6.53
N LEU A 47 -13.09 -18.35 -7.49
CA LEU A 47 -13.94 -18.76 -8.61
C LEU A 47 -13.17 -19.22 -9.86
N THR A 48 -11.84 -19.21 -9.83
CA THR A 48 -10.95 -19.73 -10.90
C THR A 48 -11.15 -21.21 -11.25
N GLN A 49 -12.12 -21.92 -10.66
CA GLN A 49 -12.55 -23.25 -11.10
C GLN A 49 -13.92 -23.33 -11.77
N GLN A 50 -14.81 -22.31 -11.78
CA GLN A 50 -16.20 -22.57 -12.21
C GLN A 50 -17.05 -21.45 -12.85
N SER A 51 -16.64 -20.17 -12.94
CA SER A 51 -17.45 -19.18 -13.71
C SER A 51 -16.74 -17.87 -14.04
N ASN A 52 -16.92 -17.40 -15.28
CA ASN A 52 -16.42 -16.12 -15.81
C ASN A 52 -17.37 -14.92 -15.57
N SER A 53 -18.32 -15.02 -14.62
CA SER A 53 -19.36 -13.99 -14.45
C SER A 53 -19.16 -13.19 -13.17
N ILE A 54 -19.13 -11.87 -13.30
CA ILE A 54 -19.15 -10.95 -12.14
C ILE A 54 -20.42 -11.25 -11.34
N SER A 55 -20.27 -11.48 -10.04
CA SER A 55 -21.39 -11.66 -9.11
C SER A 55 -22.35 -10.47 -9.21
N SER A 56 -23.66 -10.71 -9.22
CA SER A 56 -24.66 -9.64 -9.21
C SER A 56 -24.41 -8.63 -8.08
N LYS A 57 -23.94 -9.11 -6.91
CA LYS A 57 -23.55 -8.25 -5.78
C LYS A 57 -22.38 -7.33 -6.12
N MET A 58 -21.36 -7.86 -6.81
CA MET A 58 -20.21 -7.09 -7.26
C MET A 58 -20.60 -6.07 -8.34
N ALA A 59 -21.46 -6.44 -9.28
CA ALA A 59 -21.99 -5.52 -10.29
C ALA A 59 -22.72 -4.32 -9.66
N HIS A 60 -23.50 -4.54 -8.59
CA HIS A 60 -24.14 -3.47 -7.83
C HIS A 60 -23.11 -2.56 -7.13
N LYS A 61 -22.08 -3.11 -6.49
CA LYS A 61 -21.01 -2.32 -5.85
C LYS A 61 -20.26 -1.43 -6.85
N ILE A 62 -19.92 -1.97 -8.01
CA ILE A 62 -19.26 -1.21 -9.10
C ILE A 62 -20.19 -0.09 -9.59
N LYS A 63 -21.49 -0.36 -9.71
CA LYS A 63 -22.47 0.67 -10.10
C LYS A 63 -22.53 1.80 -9.07
N ASP A 64 -22.61 1.47 -7.78
CA ASP A 64 -22.68 2.46 -6.70
C ASP A 64 -21.41 3.33 -6.66
N ILE A 65 -20.23 2.73 -6.88
CA ILE A 65 -18.95 3.45 -7.01
C ILE A 65 -19.02 4.44 -8.18
N ASN A 66 -19.46 4.00 -9.36
CA ASN A 66 -19.53 4.87 -10.54
C ASN A 66 -20.46 6.08 -10.30
N GLU A 67 -21.62 5.86 -9.67
CA GLU A 67 -22.53 6.95 -9.30
C GLU A 67 -21.90 7.95 -8.31
N LYS A 68 -21.04 7.48 -7.40
CA LYS A 68 -20.28 8.35 -6.49
C LYS A 68 -19.17 9.11 -7.21
N ILE A 69 -18.46 8.48 -8.15
CA ILE A 69 -17.45 9.13 -9.00
C ILE A 69 -18.09 10.27 -9.81
N ASP A 70 -19.25 10.02 -10.42
CA ASP A 70 -19.99 11.02 -11.19
C ASP A 70 -20.35 12.25 -10.34
N LYS A 71 -20.76 12.03 -9.09
CA LYS A 71 -21.05 13.12 -8.14
C LYS A 71 -19.78 13.93 -7.84
N ILE A 72 -18.65 13.27 -7.60
CA ILE A 72 -17.37 13.93 -7.35
C ILE A 72 -16.95 14.77 -8.56
N GLU A 73 -17.08 14.24 -9.78
CA GLU A 73 -16.70 14.96 -10.99
C GLU A 73 -17.61 16.18 -11.24
N LYS A 74 -18.91 16.07 -10.94
CA LYS A 74 -19.84 17.20 -11.01
C LYS A 74 -19.46 18.29 -10.00
N ASP A 75 -19.19 17.93 -8.76
CA ASP A 75 -18.77 18.87 -7.72
C ASP A 75 -17.43 19.54 -8.09
N MET A 76 -16.50 18.77 -8.67
CA MET A 76 -15.19 19.24 -9.13
C MET A 76 -15.30 20.43 -10.10
N LYS A 77 -16.30 20.41 -10.99
CA LYS A 77 -16.53 21.47 -11.99
C LYS A 77 -16.90 22.83 -11.37
N MET A 78 -17.28 22.87 -10.09
CA MET A 78 -17.64 24.11 -9.40
C MET A 78 -16.42 24.87 -8.83
N PHE A 79 -15.27 24.23 -8.68
CA PHE A 79 -14.14 24.79 -7.93
C PHE A 79 -13.08 25.52 -8.80
N ASN A 80 -13.28 25.54 -10.13
CA ASN A 80 -12.34 26.13 -11.11
C ASN A 80 -10.87 25.77 -10.80
N PHE A 81 -10.60 24.49 -10.60
CA PHE A 81 -9.24 24.03 -10.31
C PHE A 81 -8.29 24.30 -11.48
N LYS A 82 -7.04 24.60 -11.15
CA LYS A 82 -5.97 24.62 -12.15
C LYS A 82 -5.59 23.19 -12.53
N VAL A 83 -5.53 22.93 -13.83
CA VAL A 83 -5.12 21.64 -14.37
C VAL A 83 -3.60 21.58 -14.38
N GLY A 84 -3.03 20.66 -13.61
CA GLY A 84 -1.60 20.34 -13.60
C GLY A 84 -1.25 19.18 -14.54
N ASP A 85 0.05 18.95 -14.74
CA ASP A 85 0.53 17.78 -15.47
C ASP A 85 0.28 16.51 -14.64
N VAL A 86 -0.55 15.61 -15.16
CA VAL A 86 -0.90 14.32 -14.52
C VAL A 86 0.34 13.43 -14.37
N ASN A 87 1.35 13.58 -15.24
CA ASN A 87 2.58 12.79 -15.18
C ASN A 87 3.47 13.16 -13.98
N ASP A 88 3.29 14.32 -13.35
CA ASP A 88 4.04 14.72 -12.15
C ASP A 88 3.64 13.88 -10.92
N HIS A 89 2.37 13.49 -10.83
CA HIS A 89 1.85 12.69 -9.71
C HIS A 89 2.36 11.24 -9.71
N PHE A 90 2.50 10.63 -10.89
CA PHE A 90 2.91 9.22 -11.02
C PHE A 90 4.43 9.01 -10.94
N LYS A 91 5.24 10.05 -11.18
CA LYS A 91 6.70 9.92 -11.12
C LYS A 91 7.23 9.71 -9.70
N ASN A 92 6.56 10.26 -8.69
CA ASN A 92 7.05 10.21 -7.31
C ASN A 92 6.82 8.85 -6.62
N ASP A 93 5.81 8.06 -7.03
CA ASP A 93 5.55 6.73 -6.46
C ASP A 93 6.32 5.61 -7.17
N LEU A 94 6.69 5.79 -8.43
CA LEU A 94 7.45 4.80 -9.21
C LEU A 94 8.88 4.56 -8.67
N ASP A 95 9.44 5.54 -7.96
CA ASP A 95 10.84 5.52 -7.51
C ASP A 95 11.00 5.19 -6.01
N ARG A 96 9.91 4.80 -5.33
CA ARG A 96 9.98 4.44 -3.90
C ARG A 96 10.62 3.07 -3.71
N GLU A 97 11.94 3.05 -3.70
CA GLU A 97 12.74 1.85 -3.47
C GLU A 97 13.15 1.71 -2.00
N THR A 98 13.18 0.46 -1.51
CA THR A 98 13.81 0.12 -0.23
C THR A 98 14.87 -0.93 -0.44
N ASN A 99 16.08 -0.66 0.02
CA ASN A 99 17.20 -1.62 0.01
C ASN A 99 17.38 -2.26 1.39
N ALA A 100 18.11 -3.37 1.46
CA ALA A 100 18.43 -4.02 2.74
C ALA A 100 19.46 -3.25 3.58
N ARG A 101 20.15 -2.26 2.99
CA ARG A 101 21.23 -1.53 3.66
C ARG A 101 20.66 -0.71 4.82
N LEU A 102 21.23 -0.93 5.99
CA LEU A 102 21.03 -0.08 7.14
C LEU A 102 22.01 1.10 7.02
N ASP A 103 21.50 2.32 7.11
CA ASP A 103 22.38 3.47 7.29
C ASP A 103 22.92 3.44 8.72
N ASN A 104 24.13 3.95 8.97
CA ASN A 104 24.81 3.87 10.27
C ASN A 104 24.12 4.70 11.38
N SER A 105 22.89 5.14 11.17
CA SER A 105 22.06 5.82 12.14
C SER A 105 21.66 4.85 13.26
N GLN A 106 21.90 5.25 14.50
CA GLN A 106 21.55 4.48 15.68
C GLN A 106 20.01 4.51 15.88
N ILE A 107 19.39 3.33 15.88
CA ILE A 107 17.94 3.16 16.06
C ILE A 107 17.69 2.91 17.54
N PHE A 108 16.87 3.76 18.17
CA PHE A 108 16.59 3.67 19.60
C PHE A 108 15.15 3.22 19.86
N GLY A 109 14.93 2.49 20.96
CA GLY A 109 13.60 2.23 21.52
C GLY A 109 12.82 1.06 20.89
N ARG A 110 13.44 0.28 19.99
CA ARG A 110 12.82 -0.89 19.33
C ARG A 110 13.47 -2.22 19.69
N GLU A 111 14.35 -2.23 20.70
CA GLU A 111 15.14 -3.42 21.07
C GLU A 111 14.26 -4.61 21.48
N LYS A 112 13.14 -4.34 22.16
CA LYS A 112 12.22 -5.38 22.60
C LYS A 112 11.55 -6.07 21.40
N GLU A 113 11.01 -5.28 20.46
CA GLU A 113 10.40 -5.82 19.24
C GLU A 113 11.44 -6.54 18.37
N LYS A 114 12.66 -6.00 18.26
CA LYS A 114 13.77 -6.63 17.54
C LYS A 114 14.09 -8.01 18.14
N SER A 115 14.31 -8.09 19.46
CA SER A 115 14.61 -9.35 20.15
C SER A 115 13.49 -10.38 19.94
N MET A 116 12.23 -9.96 20.12
CA MET A 116 11.08 -10.85 19.93
C MET A 116 11.01 -11.44 18.51
N LEU A 117 11.30 -10.62 17.49
CA LEU A 117 11.33 -11.08 16.10
C LEU A 117 12.48 -12.08 15.86
N ILE A 118 13.68 -11.81 16.40
CA ILE A 118 14.84 -12.71 16.27
C ILE A 118 14.56 -14.06 16.95
N ASP A 119 14.05 -14.04 18.18
CA ASP A 119 13.72 -15.24 18.94
C ASP A 119 12.67 -16.09 18.22
N THR A 120 11.67 -15.43 17.62
CA THR A 120 10.63 -16.14 16.85
C THR A 120 11.20 -16.77 15.58
N LEU A 121 12.05 -16.03 14.84
CA LEU A 121 12.68 -16.52 13.61
C LEU A 121 13.58 -17.73 13.88
N ILE A 122 14.46 -17.64 14.87
CA ILE A 122 15.42 -18.69 15.22
C ILE A 122 14.74 -19.86 15.94
N GLY A 123 13.75 -19.58 16.79
CA GLY A 123 13.01 -20.59 17.57
C GLY A 123 11.96 -21.38 16.77
N SER A 124 11.66 -20.97 15.53
CA SER A 124 10.67 -21.62 14.65
C SER A 124 11.15 -22.92 13.98
N SER A 125 12.39 -23.36 14.25
CA SER A 125 13.10 -24.42 13.51
C SER A 125 12.41 -25.78 13.41
N ASN A 126 11.39 -26.05 14.24
CA ASN A 126 10.87 -27.42 14.43
C ASN A 126 9.36 -27.59 14.18
N LYS A 127 8.63 -26.63 13.58
CA LYS A 127 7.15 -26.75 13.53
C LYS A 127 6.43 -26.53 12.19
N GLU A 128 7.00 -25.88 11.18
CA GLU A 128 6.31 -25.69 9.88
C GLU A 128 7.29 -25.66 8.69
N PHE A 129 6.82 -26.07 7.51
CA PHE A 129 7.59 -25.95 6.26
C PHE A 129 7.81 -24.48 5.82
N LEU A 130 7.05 -23.53 6.39
CA LEU A 130 7.13 -22.10 6.11
C LEU A 130 6.60 -21.28 7.30
N SER A 131 7.41 -20.36 7.83
CA SER A 131 6.97 -19.41 8.87
C SER A 131 6.86 -18.00 8.29
N VAL A 132 5.78 -17.29 8.64
CA VAL A 132 5.52 -15.91 8.20
C VAL A 132 5.30 -15.00 9.40
N ILE A 133 6.04 -13.90 9.48
CA ILE A 133 5.93 -12.92 10.57
C ILE A 133 5.54 -11.55 10.01
N PRO A 134 4.27 -11.12 10.14
CA PRO A 134 3.82 -9.84 9.63
C PRO A 134 4.22 -8.67 10.57
N ILE A 135 4.73 -7.57 10.00
CA ILE A 135 4.97 -6.31 10.72
C ILE A 135 3.93 -5.29 10.25
N VAL A 136 2.92 -5.03 11.08
CA VAL A 136 1.77 -4.18 10.74
C VAL A 136 1.77 -2.90 11.57
N GLY A 137 1.27 -1.81 10.98
CA GLY A 137 1.13 -0.53 11.65
C GLY A 137 0.88 0.60 10.66
N ILE A 138 0.55 1.78 11.17
CA ILE A 138 0.38 3.01 10.39
C ILE A 138 1.67 3.36 9.62
N GLY A 139 1.56 4.16 8.56
CA GLY A 139 2.71 4.82 7.91
C GLY A 139 3.62 5.52 8.93
N SER A 140 4.86 5.81 8.53
CA SER A 140 5.90 6.49 9.34
C SER A 140 6.36 5.84 10.66
N LEU A 141 5.79 4.73 11.11
CA LEU A 141 6.19 4.05 12.36
C LEU A 141 7.55 3.33 12.34
N GLY A 142 8.28 3.36 11.21
CA GLY A 142 9.58 2.70 11.09
C GLY A 142 9.51 1.18 10.92
N LYS A 143 8.41 0.63 10.39
CA LYS A 143 8.26 -0.83 10.15
C LYS A 143 9.39 -1.41 9.30
N ILE A 144 9.70 -0.72 8.20
CA ILE A 144 10.80 -1.10 7.29
C ILE A 144 12.13 -1.01 8.03
N THR A 145 12.33 0.03 8.83
CA THR A 145 13.52 0.21 9.67
C THR A 145 13.71 -0.96 10.63
N LEU A 146 12.64 -1.39 11.33
CA LEU A 146 12.66 -2.57 12.20
C LEU A 146 13.01 -3.85 11.44
N ALA A 147 12.37 -4.08 10.29
CA ALA A 147 12.67 -5.25 9.45
C ALA A 147 14.14 -5.26 8.98
N LYS A 148 14.70 -4.10 8.59
CA LYS A 148 16.12 -3.98 8.23
C LYS A 148 17.05 -4.26 9.41
N THR A 149 16.70 -3.82 10.63
CA THR A 149 17.53 -4.11 11.81
C THR A 149 17.57 -5.59 12.17
N VAL A 150 16.46 -6.30 12.01
CA VAL A 150 16.40 -7.75 12.22
C VAL A 150 17.14 -8.47 11.10
N TYR A 151 16.90 -8.09 9.84
CA TYR A 151 17.54 -8.71 8.66
C TYR A 151 19.08 -8.65 8.72
N ASN A 152 19.64 -7.55 9.23
CA ASN A 152 21.08 -7.34 9.37
C ASN A 152 21.65 -7.71 10.76
N ASP A 153 20.86 -8.31 11.64
CA ASP A 153 21.36 -8.76 12.93
C ASP A 153 22.35 -9.93 12.77
N GLU A 154 23.44 -9.92 13.54
CA GLU A 154 24.48 -10.95 13.47
C GLU A 154 23.91 -12.37 13.72
N SER A 155 22.94 -12.49 14.62
CA SER A 155 22.29 -13.76 14.94
C SER A 155 21.50 -14.30 13.74
N ILE A 156 20.82 -13.41 13.01
CA ILE A 156 20.05 -13.74 11.80
C ILE A 156 21.00 -14.06 10.63
N ILE A 157 22.09 -13.31 10.49
CA ILE A 157 23.13 -13.55 9.49
C ILE A 157 23.76 -14.94 9.69
N ALA A 158 24.04 -15.31 10.93
CA ALA A 158 24.65 -16.60 11.26
C ALA A 158 23.68 -17.78 11.13
N TYR A 159 22.38 -17.56 11.34
CA TYR A 159 21.38 -18.62 11.32
C TYR A 159 20.88 -18.98 9.90
N PHE A 160 20.73 -18.00 9.00
CA PHE A 160 20.17 -18.21 7.66
C PHE A 160 21.24 -18.18 6.57
N ASP A 161 21.47 -19.32 5.92
CA ASP A 161 22.41 -19.46 4.77
C ASP A 161 22.08 -18.51 3.61
N LYS A 162 20.79 -18.27 3.39
CA LYS A 162 20.28 -17.41 2.32
C LYS A 162 19.25 -16.44 2.87
N ARG A 163 19.41 -15.18 2.49
CA ARG A 163 18.51 -14.09 2.87
C ARG A 163 18.28 -13.20 1.66
N THR A 164 17.03 -12.88 1.36
CA THR A 164 16.66 -12.01 0.24
C THR A 164 15.80 -10.86 0.74
N TRP A 165 16.07 -9.64 0.26
CA TRP A 165 15.24 -8.47 0.50
C TRP A 165 14.57 -8.04 -0.81
N ILE A 166 13.25 -7.96 -0.81
CA ILE A 166 12.47 -7.60 -1.99
C ILE A 166 11.61 -6.39 -1.63
N CYS A 167 11.78 -5.29 -2.37
CA CYS A 167 10.87 -4.17 -2.32
C CYS A 167 9.81 -4.36 -3.41
N MET A 168 8.54 -4.27 -3.04
CA MET A 168 7.43 -4.26 -3.98
C MET A 168 6.76 -2.89 -3.88
N SER A 169 6.76 -2.15 -5.00
CA SER A 169 5.89 -0.99 -5.18
C SER A 169 4.56 -1.42 -5.78
N ASP A 170 3.58 -0.52 -5.80
CA ASP A 170 2.21 -0.82 -6.26
C ASP A 170 2.14 -1.32 -7.71
N ASN A 171 3.17 -1.03 -8.54
CA ASN A 171 3.34 -1.53 -9.90
C ASN A 171 4.35 -2.70 -9.98
N PHE A 172 4.15 -3.78 -9.22
CA PHE A 172 5.03 -4.95 -9.29
C PHE A 172 4.56 -5.98 -10.34
N SER A 173 5.51 -6.78 -10.82
CA SER A 173 5.23 -7.96 -11.66
C SER A 173 6.00 -9.15 -11.11
N VAL A 174 5.33 -10.28 -10.89
CA VAL A 174 5.93 -11.49 -10.32
C VAL A 174 7.13 -11.98 -11.16
N SER A 175 7.06 -11.85 -12.48
CA SER A 175 8.17 -12.22 -13.39
C SER A 175 9.39 -11.29 -13.27
N ARG A 176 9.23 -10.08 -12.72
CA ARG A 176 10.36 -9.20 -12.38
C ARG A 176 11.00 -9.53 -11.03
N LEU A 177 10.27 -10.22 -10.14
CA LEU A 177 10.72 -10.58 -8.80
C LEU A 177 11.46 -11.93 -8.77
N ILE A 178 11.13 -12.84 -9.66
CA ILE A 178 11.76 -14.16 -9.79
C ILE A 178 12.77 -14.10 -10.94
N LYS A 179 14.04 -13.89 -10.62
CA LYS A 179 15.13 -13.90 -11.59
C LYS A 179 16.20 -14.88 -11.15
#